data_AF-A0A965RHV4-F1
#
_entry.id   AF-A0A965RHV4-F1
#
_cell.length_a   1.000
_cell.length_b   1.000
_cell.length_c   1.000
_cell.angle_alpha   90.00
_cell.angle_beta   90.00
_cell.angle_gamma   90.00
#
_symmetry.space_group_name_H-M   'P 1'
#
loop_
_entity.id
_entity.type
_entity.pdbx_description
1 polymer ?
#
loop_
_entity_poly.entity_id
_entity_poly.type
_entity_poly.pdbx_seq_one_letter_code
_entity_poly.pdbx_strand_id
1 'polypeptide(L)' 'FEEALADNALEAFISRLRKKLSDSGATIRTLRGIGYFLEETKDPA' A
#
# COMPACT_ATOMS: atom_id res chain seq x y z
N PHE A 1 -22.82 -1.56 -4.06
CA PHE A 1 -21.54 -0.97 -4.52
C PHE A 1 -20.75 -0.36 -3.37
N GLU A 2 -21.36 0.36 -2.41
CA GLU A 2 -20.63 0.90 -1.25
C GLU A 2 -20.23 -0.17 -0.22
N GLU A 3 -21.06 -1.17 0.04
CA GLU A 3 -20.79 -2.22 1.04
C GLU A 3 -19.64 -3.15 0.63
N ALA A 4 -19.59 -3.55 -0.65
CA ALA A 4 -18.47 -4.28 -1.22
C ALA A 4 -17.20 -3.42 -1.39
N LEU A 5 -17.32 -2.08 -1.38
CA LEU A 5 -16.19 -1.15 -1.33
C LEU A 5 -15.67 -1.01 0.10
N ALA A 6 -16.49 -1.26 1.13
CA ALA A 6 -16.10 -1.14 2.53
C ALA A 6 -15.13 -2.27 2.94
N ASP A 7 -15.43 -3.51 2.54
CA ASP A 7 -14.62 -4.68 2.90
C ASP A 7 -13.22 -4.68 2.26
N ASN A 8 -13.07 -4.05 1.10
CA ASN A 8 -11.80 -3.96 0.36
C ASN A 8 -11.33 -2.51 0.16
N ALA A 9 -11.93 -1.55 0.88
CA ALA A 9 -11.63 -0.12 0.76
C ALA A 9 -10.14 0.11 1.00
N LEU A 10 -9.62 -0.54 2.05
CA LEU A 10 -8.23 -0.46 2.45
C LEU A 10 -7.29 -0.90 1.33
N GLU A 11 -7.55 -2.04 0.70
CA GLU A 11 -6.73 -2.54 -0.42
C GLU A 11 -6.80 -1.58 -1.62
N ALA A 12 -7.98 -1.04 -1.92
CA ALA A 12 -8.15 -0.04 -2.98
C ALA A 12 -7.38 1.25 -2.66
N PHE A 13 -7.37 1.70 -1.41
CA PHE A 13 -6.58 2.86 -0.97
C PHE A 13 -5.08 2.60 -1.05
N ILE A 14 -4.61 1.43 -0.59
CA ILE A 14 -3.19 1.06 -0.66
C ILE A 14 -2.73 0.95 -2.11
N SER A 15 -3.53 0.37 -2.99
CA SER A 15 -3.25 0.31 -4.43
C SER A 15 -3.11 1.71 -5.04
N ARG A 16 -4.04 2.63 -4.72
CA ARG A 16 -3.95 4.03 -5.17
C ARG A 16 -2.74 4.76 -4.59
N LEU A 17 -2.43 4.54 -3.30
CA LEU A 17 -1.32 5.18 -2.62
C LEU A 17 0.02 4.72 -3.20
N ARG A 18 0.20 3.42 -3.47
CA ARG A 18 1.39 2.88 -4.16
C ARG A 18 1.66 3.57 -5.49
N LYS A 19 0.61 3.80 -6.30
CA LYS A 19 0.76 4.54 -7.57
C LYS A 19 1.26 5.97 -7.35
N LYS A 20 0.76 6.66 -6.33
CA LYS A 20 1.21 8.02 -5.98
C LYS A 20 2.64 8.07 -5.45
N LEU A 21 3.10 7.00 -4.81
CA LEU A 21 4.44 6.91 -4.24
C LEU A 21 5.51 6.49 -5.26
N SER A 22 5.12 6.06 -6.47
CA SER A 22 6.07 5.56 -7.49
C SER A 22 7.23 6.50 -7.79
N ASP A 23 7.01 7.82 -7.75
CA ASP A 23 8.03 8.85 -7.99
C ASP A 23 8.63 9.44 -6.70
N SER A 24 8.18 8.98 -5.52
CA SER A 24 8.57 9.55 -4.22
C SER A 24 9.81 8.93 -3.61
N GLY A 25 10.32 7.83 -4.18
CA GLY A 25 11.40 7.04 -3.59
C GLY A 25 10.97 6.22 -2.37
N ALA A 26 9.67 6.10 -2.09
CA ALA A 26 9.12 5.24 -1.05
C ALA A 26 8.25 4.12 -1.65
N THR A 27 8.20 2.98 -0.99
CA THR A 27 7.39 1.81 -1.36
C THR A 27 6.61 1.28 -0.15
N ILE A 28 5.46 0.64 -0.44
CA ILE A 28 4.61 0.02 0.59
C ILE A 28 4.70 -1.50 0.45
N ARG A 29 5.35 -2.15 1.40
CA ARG A 29 5.41 -3.62 1.53
C ARG A 29 4.21 -4.15 2.29
N THR A 30 3.63 -5.26 1.84
CA THR A 30 2.59 -5.97 2.58
C THR A 30 3.23 -7.05 3.45
N LEU A 31 2.99 -6.99 4.76
CA LEU A 31 3.37 -7.99 5.74
C LEU A 31 2.15 -8.86 6.05
N ARG A 32 2.15 -10.11 5.56
CA ARG A 32 1.00 -11.02 5.69
C ARG A 32 0.68 -11.25 7.17
N GLY A 33 -0.58 -10.98 7.55
CA GLY A 33 -1.05 -11.12 8.94
C GLY A 33 -0.70 -9.94 9.86
N ILE A 34 -0.02 -8.90 9.35
CA ILE A 34 0.44 -7.75 10.14
C ILE A 34 -0.08 -6.42 9.56
N GLY A 35 -0.08 -6.28 8.23
CA GLY A 35 -0.56 -5.08 7.54
C GLY A 35 0.41 -4.57 6.50
N TYR A 36 0.63 -3.25 6.47
CA TYR A 36 1.49 -2.59 5.49
C TYR A 36 2.63 -1.84 6.16
N PHE A 37 3.79 -1.84 5.52
CA PHE A 37 5.00 -1.16 5.97
C PHE A 37 5.47 -0.20 4.88
N LEU A 38 5.81 1.03 5.26
CA LEU A 38 6.36 2.03 4.35
C LEU A 38 7.89 2.02 4.50
N GLU A 39 8.60 1.86 3.39
CA GLU A 39 10.05 1.83 3.36
C GLU A 39 10.60 2.62 2.17
N GLU A 40 11.88 2.98 2.20
CA GLU A 40 12.54 3.62 1.07
C GLU A 40 12.75 2.59 -0.05
N THR A 41 12.53 2.99 -1.31
CA THR A 41 12.73 2.13 -2.48
C THR A 41 14.19 1.67 -2.62
N LYS A 42 15.12 2.38 -1.96
CA LYS A 42 16.56 2.09 -1.92
C LYS A 42 17.01 1.42 -0.63
N ASP A 43 16.19 0.59 0.00
CA ASP A 43 16.65 -0.22 1.13
C ASP A 43 17.06 -1.63 0.66
N PRO A 44 18.32 -1.85 0.24
CA PRO A 44 18.88 -3.19 0.16
C PRO A 44 19.26 -3.61 1.58
N ALA A 45 18.32 -4.23 2.29
CA ALA A 45 18.70 -5.19 3.31
C ALA A 45 19.36 -6.42 2.64
#